data_AF-A0A3C1KQ52-F1
#
_entry.id   AF-A0A3C1KQ52-F1
#
_cell.length_a   1.000
_cell.length_b   1.000
_cell.length_c   1.000
_cell.angle_alpha   90.00
_cell.angle_beta   90.00
_cell.angle_gamma   90.00
#
_symmetry.space_group_name_H-M   'P 1'
#
loop_
_entity.id
_entity.type
_entity.pdbx_description
1 polymer ?
#
loop_
_entity_poly.entity_id
_entity_poly.type
_entity_poly.pdbx_seq_one_letter_code
_entity_poly.pdbx_strand_id
1 'polypeptide(L)'
;ASSNQAGDGDTNDTASLYTPNDMPGSAQALANPVTLGGYINQPGTGAEGRSQLRGDIDDYFRLELLAAQSVTLLVADFEDADADLYLYNEAGEVIDFSVETGEIETVTAPENGTYLVNVTAFLGATNYILAVGSPALDSAPRTDAELVPGEIIVEFAESEILAPGFFHADLAYQMGMQERAGGPGRARLLEILAGQAERQRLGTAARRKNDFQNNAR
;
A
#
# COMPACT_ATOMS: atom_id res chain seq x y z
N ALA A 1 -14.53 -14.48 -0.46
CA ALA A 1 -13.58 -13.70 0.35
C ALA A 1 -12.16 -14.11 -0.05
N SER A 2 -11.26 -13.15 -0.24
CA SER A 2 -9.82 -13.44 -0.29
C SER A 2 -9.40 -13.96 1.09
N SER A 3 -8.44 -14.89 1.19
CA SER A 3 -8.00 -15.47 2.48
C SER A 3 -7.44 -14.43 3.46
N ASN A 4 -7.13 -13.24 2.98
CA ASN A 4 -6.45 -12.17 3.75
C ASN A 4 -7.35 -10.93 3.92
N GLN A 5 -8.67 -11.07 3.76
CA GLN A 5 -9.65 -10.03 4.08
C GLN A 5 -10.65 -10.54 5.10
N ALA A 6 -10.93 -9.75 6.12
CA ALA A 6 -11.92 -10.04 7.15
C ALA A 6 -12.81 -8.81 7.40
N GLY A 7 -13.91 -9.03 8.11
CA GLY A 7 -14.75 -7.97 8.65
C GLY A 7 -14.94 -8.20 10.14
N ASP A 8 -15.10 -7.12 10.88
CA ASP A 8 -15.56 -7.18 12.26
C ASP A 8 -16.94 -7.86 12.38
N GLY A 9 -17.11 -8.63 13.44
CA GLY A 9 -18.25 -9.52 13.66
C GLY A 9 -19.50 -8.83 14.20
N ASP A 10 -19.35 -7.66 14.83
CA ASP A 10 -20.40 -7.02 15.63
C ASP A 10 -20.75 -5.58 15.28
N THR A 11 -20.14 -5.03 14.23
CA THR A 11 -20.46 -3.73 13.62
C THR A 11 -21.93 -3.27 13.73
N ASN A 12 -22.12 -1.94 13.68
CA ASN A 12 -23.42 -1.28 13.74
C ASN A 12 -24.41 -1.64 12.61
N ASP A 13 -23.98 -2.39 11.59
CA ASP A 13 -24.82 -2.84 10.48
C ASP A 13 -25.82 -3.94 10.90
N THR A 14 -27.09 -3.58 10.97
CA THR A 14 -28.20 -4.48 11.29
C THR A 14 -28.44 -5.60 10.28
N ALA A 15 -27.95 -5.46 9.04
CA ALA A 15 -28.06 -6.48 8.00
C ALA A 15 -26.96 -7.55 8.07
N SER A 16 -25.86 -7.26 8.78
CA SER A 16 -24.74 -8.19 9.00
C SER A 16 -25.10 -9.29 10.01
N LEU A 17 -24.48 -10.47 9.86
CA LEU A 17 -24.51 -11.50 10.89
C LEU A 17 -23.74 -10.99 12.12
N TYR A 18 -24.36 -11.10 13.29
CA TYR A 18 -23.78 -10.62 14.54
C TYR A 18 -23.01 -11.73 15.25
N THR A 19 -21.70 -11.53 15.42
CA THR A 19 -20.80 -12.38 16.18
C THR A 19 -20.02 -11.50 17.15
N PRO A 20 -20.41 -11.44 18.44
CA PRO A 20 -19.81 -10.50 19.36
C PRO A 20 -18.35 -10.84 19.67
N ASN A 21 -17.50 -9.83 19.70
CA ASN A 21 -16.10 -9.95 20.07
C ASN A 21 -15.66 -8.97 21.19
N ASP A 22 -16.64 -8.36 21.88
CA ASP A 22 -16.55 -7.45 23.04
C ASP A 22 -15.63 -7.83 24.23
N MET A 23 -15.11 -9.06 24.27
CA MET A 23 -14.37 -9.60 25.43
C MET A 23 -13.17 -10.45 24.99
N PRO A 24 -12.09 -10.50 25.79
CA PRO A 24 -10.94 -11.37 25.51
C PRO A 24 -11.30 -12.84 25.24
N GLY A 25 -12.31 -13.36 25.96
CA GLY A 25 -12.78 -14.74 25.82
C GLY A 25 -13.61 -15.02 24.55
N SER A 26 -14.15 -13.98 23.91
CA SER A 26 -14.92 -14.06 22.66
C SER A 26 -14.16 -13.50 21.45
N ALA A 27 -12.87 -13.20 21.62
CA ALA A 27 -12.05 -12.59 20.58
C ALA A 27 -12.14 -13.33 19.23
N GLN A 28 -12.41 -12.56 18.17
CA GLN A 28 -12.54 -13.06 16.80
C GLN A 28 -11.18 -13.52 16.27
N ALA A 29 -11.13 -14.76 15.78
CA ALA A 29 -9.90 -15.31 15.23
C ALA A 29 -9.61 -14.71 13.84
N LEU A 30 -8.39 -14.18 13.65
CA LEU A 30 -7.93 -13.62 12.39
C LEU A 30 -6.76 -14.43 11.81
N ALA A 31 -6.65 -14.40 10.47
CA ALA A 31 -5.49 -14.92 9.78
C ALA A 31 -4.31 -13.94 9.88
N ASN A 32 -3.10 -14.41 9.60
CA ASN A 32 -1.93 -13.56 9.45
C ASN A 32 -1.22 -13.91 8.12
N PRO A 33 -1.08 -12.97 7.17
CA PRO A 33 -1.51 -11.57 7.22
C PRO A 33 -3.01 -11.39 6.95
N VAL A 34 -3.58 -10.25 7.37
CA VAL A 34 -4.99 -9.89 7.14
C VAL A 34 -5.19 -8.37 7.06
N THR A 35 -6.20 -7.95 6.32
CA THR A 35 -6.81 -6.63 6.43
C THR A 35 -8.26 -6.80 6.86
N LEU A 36 -8.64 -6.19 7.97
CA LEU A 36 -10.00 -6.20 8.52
C LEU A 36 -10.59 -4.80 8.47
N GLY A 37 -11.85 -4.70 8.04
CA GLY A 37 -12.65 -3.48 8.22
C GLY A 37 -13.60 -3.67 9.40
N GLY A 38 -13.71 -2.68 10.27
CA GLY A 38 -14.58 -2.73 11.44
C GLY A 38 -15.19 -1.39 11.81
N TYR A 39 -15.96 -1.39 12.89
CA TYR A 39 -16.65 -0.22 13.40
C TYR A 39 -16.80 -0.31 14.91
N ILE A 40 -16.41 0.74 15.61
CA ILE A 40 -16.57 0.89 17.06
C ILE A 40 -17.21 2.23 17.39
N ASN A 41 -17.93 2.30 18.50
CA ASN A 41 -18.56 3.52 18.98
C ASN A 41 -18.77 3.56 20.49
N GLN A 42 -18.61 4.75 21.05
CA GLN A 42 -19.11 5.07 22.39
C GLN A 42 -20.66 5.00 22.44
N PRO A 43 -21.26 4.78 23.62
CA PRO A 43 -22.70 4.77 23.76
C PRO A 43 -23.33 6.11 23.35
N GLY A 44 -24.33 6.06 22.47
CA GLY A 44 -25.07 7.21 21.97
C GLY A 44 -24.41 7.96 20.82
N THR A 45 -23.26 7.52 20.31
CA THR A 45 -22.56 8.14 19.18
C THR A 45 -22.78 7.35 17.89
N GLY A 46 -22.46 7.97 16.75
CA GLY A 46 -22.55 7.32 15.44
C GLY A 46 -23.97 7.24 14.86
N ALA A 47 -24.07 6.54 13.73
CA ALA A 47 -25.31 6.36 13.00
C ALA A 47 -26.30 5.44 13.74
N GLU A 48 -27.59 5.55 13.42
CA GLU A 48 -28.59 4.62 13.93
C GLU A 48 -28.29 3.18 13.49
N GLY A 49 -28.35 2.25 14.44
CA GLY A 49 -28.09 0.84 14.17
C GLY A 49 -28.03 0.02 15.44
N ARG A 50 -27.39 -1.14 15.33
CA ARG A 50 -27.33 -2.16 16.40
C ARG A 50 -26.60 -1.64 17.66
N SER A 51 -25.49 -0.94 17.48
CA SER A 51 -24.58 -0.54 18.57
C SER A 51 -24.77 0.91 19.02
N GLN A 52 -25.53 1.74 18.28
CA GLN A 52 -25.66 3.17 18.57
C GLN A 52 -26.04 3.46 20.04
N LEU A 53 -27.05 2.80 20.60
CA LEU A 53 -27.53 3.13 21.94
C LEU A 53 -26.61 2.63 23.06
N ARG A 54 -26.06 1.41 22.90
CA ARG A 54 -25.31 0.72 23.96
C ARG A 54 -23.80 0.91 23.85
N GLY A 55 -23.32 1.34 22.70
CA GLY A 55 -21.90 1.30 22.35
C GLY A 55 -21.51 -0.06 21.77
N ASP A 56 -20.40 -0.01 21.05
CA ASP A 56 -19.55 -1.13 20.68
C ASP A 56 -18.12 -0.65 20.96
N ILE A 57 -17.72 -0.79 22.23
CA ILE A 57 -16.58 -0.03 22.76
C ILE A 57 -15.27 -0.77 22.49
N ASP A 58 -15.29 -2.10 22.53
CA ASP A 58 -14.07 -2.90 22.55
C ASP A 58 -14.19 -4.04 21.54
N ASP A 59 -13.36 -4.02 20.50
CA ASP A 59 -13.24 -5.18 19.62
C ASP A 59 -12.01 -5.99 20.00
N TYR A 60 -12.15 -7.29 20.25
CA TYR A 60 -11.02 -8.20 20.50
C TYR A 60 -10.77 -9.16 19.34
N PHE A 61 -9.53 -9.22 18.90
CA PHE A 61 -9.05 -10.13 17.85
C PHE A 61 -7.95 -11.03 18.38
N ARG A 62 -7.93 -12.29 17.93
CA ARG A 62 -6.88 -13.27 18.27
C ARG A 62 -6.15 -13.70 17.01
N LEU A 63 -4.82 -13.62 17.04
CA LEU A 63 -3.98 -14.04 15.92
C LEU A 63 -2.57 -14.45 16.37
N GLU A 64 -1.91 -15.25 15.52
CA GLU A 64 -0.50 -15.59 15.65
C GLU A 64 0.35 -14.49 15.01
N LEU A 65 1.29 -13.90 15.74
CA LEU A 65 2.23 -12.89 15.25
C LEU A 65 3.68 -13.41 15.29
N LEU A 66 4.50 -12.91 14.37
CA LEU A 66 5.94 -13.10 14.39
C LEU A 66 6.63 -11.96 15.16
N ALA A 67 7.84 -12.20 15.65
CA ALA A 67 8.67 -11.19 16.29
C ALA A 67 8.91 -10.01 15.34
N ALA A 68 8.80 -8.80 15.88
CA ALA A 68 8.86 -7.53 15.17
C ALA A 68 7.76 -7.33 14.10
N GLN A 69 6.72 -8.16 14.09
CA GLN A 69 5.55 -7.92 13.25
C GLN A 69 4.64 -6.87 13.88
N SER A 70 4.08 -5.98 13.06
CA SER A 70 3.24 -4.89 13.52
C SER A 70 1.77 -5.11 13.18
N VAL A 71 0.92 -4.54 14.01
CA VAL A 71 -0.51 -4.38 13.75
C VAL A 71 -0.78 -2.89 13.72
N THR A 72 -1.38 -2.43 12.63
CA THR A 72 -1.68 -1.01 12.41
C THR A 72 -3.19 -0.82 12.32
N LEU A 73 -3.70 0.14 13.09
CA LEU A 73 -5.07 0.60 13.05
C LEU A 73 -5.11 1.93 12.29
N LEU A 74 -6.03 2.04 11.33
CA LEU A 74 -6.34 3.31 10.65
C LEU A 74 -7.76 3.73 11.05
N VAL A 75 -7.87 4.90 11.67
CA VAL A 75 -9.12 5.49 12.15
C VAL A 75 -9.66 6.45 11.09
N ALA A 76 -10.87 6.21 10.59
CA ALA A 76 -11.39 6.94 9.43
C ALA A 76 -11.72 8.42 9.74
N ASP A 77 -12.53 8.66 10.78
CA ASP A 77 -13.05 9.99 11.13
C ASP A 77 -12.28 10.58 12.33
N PHE A 78 -10.95 10.52 12.30
CA PHE A 78 -10.08 10.81 13.46
C PHE A 78 -10.13 12.27 13.95
N GLU A 79 -10.69 13.19 13.15
CA GLU A 79 -10.93 14.57 13.58
C GLU A 79 -12.08 14.70 14.59
N ASP A 80 -13.04 13.77 14.57
CA ASP A 80 -14.26 13.78 15.39
C ASP A 80 -14.41 12.53 16.29
N ALA A 81 -13.56 11.52 16.09
CA ALA A 81 -13.53 10.27 16.83
C ALA A 81 -12.10 9.85 17.15
N ASP A 82 -11.94 8.98 18.14
CA ASP A 82 -10.64 8.51 18.60
C ASP A 82 -10.73 7.04 19.00
N ALA A 83 -9.74 6.26 18.59
CA ALA A 83 -9.69 4.83 18.86
C ALA A 83 -8.26 4.40 19.16
N ASP A 84 -8.11 3.68 20.27
CA ASP A 84 -6.83 3.22 20.76
C ASP A 84 -6.58 1.77 20.34
N LEU A 85 -5.31 1.36 20.35
CA LEU A 85 -4.86 0.02 20.02
C LEU A 85 -4.02 -0.58 21.14
N TYR A 86 -4.40 -1.76 21.62
CA TYR A 86 -3.67 -2.51 22.64
C TYR A 86 -3.29 -3.90 22.15
N LEU A 87 -2.11 -4.36 22.55
CA LEU A 87 -1.61 -5.70 22.32
C LEU A 87 -1.42 -6.42 23.66
N TYR A 88 -2.07 -7.57 23.80
CA TYR A 88 -1.98 -8.42 24.98
C TYR A 88 -1.33 -9.76 24.63
N ASN A 89 -0.57 -10.32 25.58
CA ASN A 89 -0.15 -11.71 25.53
C ASN A 89 -1.32 -12.66 25.86
N GLU A 90 -1.09 -13.97 25.72
CA GLU A 90 -2.09 -15.00 26.05
C GLU A 90 -2.50 -15.02 27.53
N ALA A 91 -1.66 -14.48 28.43
CA ALA A 91 -1.99 -14.33 29.85
C ALA A 91 -2.90 -13.12 30.14
N GLY A 92 -3.20 -12.29 29.13
CA GLY A 92 -4.03 -11.08 29.26
C GLY A 92 -3.27 -9.87 29.80
N GLU A 93 -1.93 -9.88 29.74
CA GLU A 93 -1.09 -8.74 30.11
C GLU A 93 -0.85 -7.85 28.88
N VAL A 94 -0.96 -6.53 29.04
CA VAL A 94 -0.61 -5.56 27.98
C VAL A 94 0.89 -5.59 27.75
N ILE A 95 1.29 -5.85 26.51
CA ILE A 95 2.70 -5.90 26.07
C ILE A 95 3.09 -4.65 25.30
N ASP A 96 2.16 -4.09 24.52
CA ASP A 96 2.36 -2.88 23.75
C ASP A 96 1.02 -2.15 23.56
N PHE A 97 1.05 -0.85 23.33
CA PHE A 97 -0.14 -0.03 23.13
C PHE A 97 0.19 1.25 22.37
N SER A 98 -0.82 1.82 21.73
CA SER A 98 -0.79 3.08 21.00
C SER A 98 -2.14 3.77 21.30
N VAL A 99 -2.06 4.95 21.89
CA VAL A 99 -3.20 5.66 22.53
C VAL A 99 -3.14 7.17 22.24
N GLU A 100 -2.41 7.51 21.18
CA GLU A 100 -2.25 8.87 20.73
C GLU A 100 -3.52 9.32 20.00
N THR A 101 -3.74 10.63 19.95
CA THR A 101 -4.81 11.15 19.10
C THR A 101 -4.33 11.18 17.65
N GLY A 102 -5.01 10.51 16.74
CA GLY A 102 -4.67 10.57 15.31
C GLY A 102 -5.34 9.53 14.43
N GLU A 103 -4.92 9.51 13.18
CA GLU A 103 -5.43 8.56 12.18
C GLU A 103 -4.83 7.15 12.37
N ILE A 104 -3.65 7.04 12.98
CA ILE A 104 -2.84 5.81 12.92
C ILE A 104 -2.35 5.43 14.31
N GLU A 105 -2.77 4.24 14.76
CA GLU A 105 -2.21 3.57 15.92
C GLU A 105 -1.39 2.34 15.49
N THR A 106 -0.30 2.03 16.18
CA THR A 106 0.54 0.87 15.84
C THR A 106 1.13 0.19 17.06
N VAL A 107 1.03 -1.15 17.09
CA VAL A 107 1.65 -2.01 18.11
C VAL A 107 2.52 -3.06 17.44
N THR A 108 3.55 -3.55 18.15
CA THR A 108 4.53 -4.50 17.62
C THR A 108 4.71 -5.69 18.56
N ALA A 109 4.63 -6.90 18.00
CA ALA A 109 4.88 -8.12 18.76
C ALA A 109 6.38 -8.27 19.07
N PRO A 110 6.80 -8.40 20.35
CA PRO A 110 8.20 -8.55 20.69
C PRO A 110 8.76 -9.93 20.33
N GLU A 111 7.92 -10.95 20.31
CA GLU A 111 8.30 -12.34 20.03
C GLU A 111 7.22 -13.09 19.24
N ASN A 112 7.57 -14.26 18.71
CA ASN A 112 6.61 -15.13 18.03
C ASN A 112 5.60 -15.68 19.05
N GLY A 113 4.31 -15.61 18.77
CA GLY A 113 3.29 -16.22 19.62
C GLY A 113 1.87 -15.81 19.28
N THR A 114 0.93 -16.30 20.09
CA THR A 114 -0.48 -15.92 20.05
C THR A 114 -0.70 -14.64 20.85
N TYR A 115 -1.37 -13.67 20.24
CA TYR A 115 -1.71 -12.40 20.88
C TYR A 115 -3.20 -12.12 20.79
N LEU A 116 -3.67 -11.29 21.72
CA LEU A 116 -4.94 -10.58 21.59
C LEU A 116 -4.65 -9.14 21.20
N VAL A 117 -5.33 -8.65 20.16
CA VAL A 117 -5.34 -7.26 19.76
C VAL A 117 -6.69 -6.69 20.16
N ASN A 118 -6.70 -5.53 20.80
CA ASN A 118 -7.92 -4.83 21.14
C ASN A 118 -7.92 -3.45 20.47
N VAL A 119 -8.99 -3.19 19.73
CA VAL A 119 -9.32 -1.86 19.21
C VAL A 119 -10.40 -1.32 20.14
N THR A 120 -10.21 -0.15 20.73
CA THR A 120 -11.17 0.41 21.69
C THR A 120 -11.56 1.83 21.34
N ALA A 121 -12.85 2.15 21.42
CA ALA A 121 -13.35 3.49 21.16
C ALA A 121 -13.04 4.40 22.34
N PHE A 122 -12.15 5.38 22.16
CA PHE A 122 -11.90 6.40 23.16
C PHE A 122 -12.92 7.54 23.05
N LEU A 123 -13.20 8.00 21.82
CA LEU A 123 -14.14 9.09 21.54
C LEU A 123 -14.99 8.81 20.31
N GLY A 124 -16.25 9.22 20.37
CA GLY A 124 -17.10 9.28 19.18
C GLY A 124 -17.44 7.90 18.63
N ALA A 125 -17.51 7.81 17.30
CA ALA A 125 -17.77 6.59 16.57
C ALA A 125 -16.98 6.64 15.27
N THR A 126 -16.38 5.53 14.88
CA THR A 126 -15.49 5.52 13.71
C THR A 126 -15.51 4.16 13.04
N ASN A 127 -15.39 4.18 11.71
CA ASN A 127 -14.96 2.99 10.98
C ASN A 127 -13.45 2.90 11.09
N TYR A 128 -12.93 1.68 11.08
CA TYR A 128 -11.49 1.50 11.09
C TYR A 128 -11.04 0.39 10.13
N ILE A 129 -9.76 0.43 9.80
CA ILE A 129 -9.07 -0.66 9.10
C ILE A 129 -7.96 -1.16 10.02
N LEU A 130 -7.98 -2.46 10.32
CA LEU A 130 -6.89 -3.14 11.01
C LEU A 130 -6.06 -3.91 9.98
N ALA A 131 -4.77 -3.61 9.90
CA ALA A 131 -3.82 -4.27 9.01
C ALA A 131 -2.76 -5.01 9.82
N VAL A 132 -2.63 -6.31 9.55
CA VAL A 132 -1.60 -7.18 10.15
C VAL A 132 -0.63 -7.58 9.05
N GLY A 133 0.64 -7.24 9.23
CA GLY A 133 1.66 -7.53 8.24
C GLY A 133 3.05 -7.31 8.79
N SER A 134 4.07 -7.71 8.02
CA SER A 134 5.45 -7.32 8.30
C SER A 134 5.51 -5.82 8.58
N PRO A 135 6.41 -5.35 9.48
CA PRO A 135 6.49 -3.95 9.83
C PRO A 135 6.45 -3.14 8.53
N ALA A 136 5.60 -2.11 8.49
CA ALA A 136 5.77 -1.06 7.50
C ALA A 136 7.24 -0.71 7.62
N LEU A 137 8.04 -1.06 6.60
CA LEU A 137 9.48 -0.85 6.61
C LEU A 137 9.67 0.56 7.17
N ASP A 138 10.32 0.67 8.33
CA ASP A 138 10.62 1.92 9.00
C ASP A 138 11.21 2.85 7.96
N SER A 139 10.38 3.68 7.35
CA SER A 139 10.60 4.16 5.98
C SER A 139 11.14 3.06 5.03
N ALA A 140 10.33 2.56 4.09
CA ALA A 140 10.92 2.46 2.76
C ALA A 140 11.60 3.83 2.56
N PRO A 141 12.93 3.92 2.33
CA PRO A 141 13.52 5.23 2.12
C PRO A 141 12.61 5.85 1.08
N ARG A 142 12.00 7.00 1.41
CA ARG A 142 11.43 7.80 0.35
C ARG A 142 12.63 8.04 -0.54
N THR A 143 12.78 7.22 -1.57
CA THR A 143 13.45 7.66 -2.76
C THR A 143 12.52 8.77 -3.19
N ASP A 144 12.84 10.00 -2.76
CA ASP A 144 12.46 11.23 -3.44
C ASP A 144 13.12 11.21 -4.83
N ALA A 145 12.96 10.09 -5.55
CA ALA A 145 13.30 9.94 -6.93
C ALA A 145 12.27 10.80 -7.62
N GLU A 146 12.69 12.01 -7.94
CA GLU A 146 11.99 12.92 -8.81
C GLU A 146 11.62 12.15 -10.09
N LEU A 147 10.32 11.92 -10.29
CA LEU A 147 9.82 11.34 -11.53
C LEU A 147 9.85 12.45 -12.59
N VAL A 148 10.87 12.44 -13.44
CA VAL A 148 11.00 13.40 -14.55
C VAL A 148 10.20 12.89 -15.75
N PRO A 149 9.16 13.60 -16.21
CA PRO A 149 8.42 13.19 -17.40
C PRO A 149 9.35 13.11 -18.62
N GLY A 150 9.35 11.95 -19.28
CA GLY A 150 10.21 11.69 -20.44
C GLY A 150 11.52 10.96 -20.13
N GLU A 151 11.81 10.70 -18.84
CA GLU A 151 12.88 9.81 -18.44
C GLU A 151 12.37 8.38 -18.18
N ILE A 152 13.17 7.38 -18.56
CA ILE A 152 12.85 5.96 -18.42
C ILE A 152 14.11 5.21 -17.98
N ILE A 153 13.96 4.28 -17.05
CA ILE A 153 15.03 3.35 -16.65
C ILE A 153 14.88 2.05 -17.44
N VAL A 154 15.94 1.63 -18.13
CA VAL A 154 15.97 0.43 -18.96
C VAL A 154 17.08 -0.51 -18.49
N GLU A 155 16.72 -1.77 -18.25
CA GLU A 155 17.66 -2.86 -18.08
C GLU A 155 17.58 -3.79 -19.30
N PHE A 156 18.72 -4.00 -19.96
CA PHE A 156 18.79 -4.89 -21.12
C PHE A 156 19.11 -6.30 -20.62
N ALA A 157 18.30 -7.29 -21.00
CA ALA A 157 18.61 -8.69 -20.73
C ALA A 157 19.98 -9.04 -21.36
N GLU A 158 20.87 -9.69 -20.61
CA GLU A 158 22.25 -10.00 -20.99
C GLU A 158 22.41 -11.02 -22.15
N SER A 159 21.37 -11.27 -22.93
CA SER A 159 21.35 -12.33 -23.93
C SER A 159 20.80 -11.88 -25.28
N GLU A 160 21.31 -10.78 -25.81
CA GLU A 160 21.33 -10.55 -27.27
C GLU A 160 22.55 -9.72 -27.62
N ILE A 161 23.59 -10.41 -28.10
CA ILE A 161 24.72 -9.79 -28.78
C ILE A 161 24.13 -9.08 -30.01
N LEU A 162 23.85 -7.79 -29.88
CA LEU A 162 23.67 -6.91 -31.02
C LEU A 162 24.88 -7.14 -31.95
N ALA A 163 24.62 -7.34 -33.24
CA ALA A 163 25.65 -7.67 -34.23
C ALA A 163 26.88 -6.77 -34.08
N PRO A 164 28.12 -7.26 -34.37
CA PRO A 164 29.33 -6.49 -34.14
C PRO A 164 29.23 -5.09 -34.78
N GLY A 165 29.21 -4.05 -33.94
CA GLY A 165 29.05 -2.66 -34.37
C GLY A 165 27.71 -1.99 -34.05
N PHE A 166 26.75 -2.70 -33.46
CA PHE A 166 25.51 -2.12 -32.90
C PHE A 166 25.64 -2.01 -31.39
N PHE A 167 25.77 -0.80 -30.86
CA PHE A 167 25.74 -0.58 -29.42
C PHE A 167 24.31 -0.27 -28.98
N HIS A 168 23.94 -0.62 -27.73
CA HIS A 168 22.64 -0.23 -27.16
C HIS A 168 22.38 1.29 -27.23
N ALA A 169 23.45 2.09 -27.26
CA ALA A 169 23.40 3.53 -27.50
C ALA A 169 22.87 3.89 -28.91
N ASP A 170 23.17 3.09 -29.93
CA ASP A 170 22.68 3.32 -31.31
C ASP A 170 21.17 3.05 -31.41
N LEU A 171 20.66 2.04 -30.70
CA LEU A 171 19.23 1.75 -30.65
C LEU A 171 18.47 2.86 -29.91
N ALA A 172 18.98 3.30 -28.75
CA ALA A 172 18.41 4.44 -28.03
C ALA A 172 18.39 5.70 -28.93
N TYR A 173 19.50 5.99 -29.62
CA TYR A 173 19.58 7.10 -30.56
C TYR A 173 18.60 6.98 -31.73
N GLN A 174 18.42 5.79 -32.30
CA GLN A 174 17.42 5.55 -33.36
C GLN A 174 15.99 5.77 -32.86
N MET A 175 15.72 5.46 -31.59
CA MET A 175 14.43 5.67 -30.93
C MET A 175 14.23 7.12 -30.44
N GLY A 176 15.17 8.02 -30.73
CA GLY A 176 15.11 9.41 -30.32
C GLY A 176 15.34 9.61 -28.82
N MET A 177 16.06 8.69 -28.19
CA MET A 177 16.38 8.70 -26.78
C MET A 177 17.87 8.95 -26.57
N GLN A 178 18.21 9.66 -25.49
CA GLN A 178 19.58 9.92 -25.07
C GLN A 178 19.84 9.28 -23.71
N GLU A 179 20.94 8.54 -23.60
CA GLU A 179 21.39 8.01 -22.30
C GLU A 179 21.91 9.14 -21.42
N ARG A 180 21.36 9.27 -20.21
CA ARG A 180 21.77 10.26 -19.20
C ARG A 180 22.68 9.67 -18.12
N ALA A 181 22.45 8.42 -17.74
CA ALA A 181 23.22 7.72 -16.72
C ALA A 181 23.13 6.20 -16.87
N GLY A 182 24.04 5.46 -16.23
CA GLY A 182 24.11 4.00 -16.31
C GLY A 182 25.32 3.50 -17.09
N GLY A 183 25.28 2.25 -17.54
CA GLY A 183 26.38 1.63 -18.30
C GLY A 183 26.16 0.15 -18.59
N PRO A 184 27.14 -0.55 -19.19
CA PRO A 184 27.06 -1.98 -19.43
C PRO A 184 26.88 -2.78 -18.12
N GLY A 185 25.99 -3.78 -18.12
CA GLY A 185 25.73 -4.65 -16.96
C GLY A 185 24.94 -3.98 -15.82
N ARG A 186 24.36 -2.80 -16.04
CA ARG A 186 23.50 -2.11 -15.07
C ARG A 186 22.36 -1.38 -15.78
N ALA A 187 21.30 -1.07 -15.05
CA ALA A 187 20.22 -0.24 -15.56
C ALA A 187 20.73 1.12 -16.07
N ARG A 188 20.09 1.63 -17.13
CA ARG A 188 20.41 2.90 -17.77
C ARG A 188 19.23 3.85 -17.68
N LEU A 189 19.51 5.12 -17.40
CA LEU A 189 18.55 6.22 -17.47
C LEU A 189 18.58 6.80 -18.89
N LEU A 190 17.44 6.76 -19.57
CA LEU A 190 17.25 7.30 -20.91
C LEU A 190 16.25 8.46 -20.86
N GLU A 191 16.53 9.55 -21.56
CA GLU A 191 15.64 10.69 -21.74
C GLU A 191 15.14 10.74 -23.19
N ILE A 192 13.83 10.93 -23.38
CA ILE A 192 13.24 11.14 -24.71
C ILE A 192 13.57 12.56 -25.18
N LEU A 193 14.29 12.68 -26.28
CA LEU A 193 14.56 13.98 -26.89
C LEU A 193 13.29 14.52 -27.55
N ALA A 194 12.59 15.40 -26.85
CA ALA A 194 11.47 16.15 -27.41
C ALA A 194 11.93 16.85 -28.71
N GLY A 195 11.30 16.49 -29.84
CA GLY A 195 11.56 17.06 -31.16
C GLY A 195 12.32 16.16 -32.16
N GLN A 196 12.83 14.98 -31.77
CA GLN A 196 13.42 14.04 -32.75
C GLN A 196 12.38 13.21 -33.52
N ALA A 197 11.25 12.86 -32.88
CA ALA A 197 10.13 12.22 -33.57
C ALA A 197 9.58 13.11 -34.71
N GLU A 198 9.60 14.43 -34.53
CA GLU A 198 9.18 15.41 -35.53
C GLU A 198 10.20 15.55 -36.66
N ARG A 199 11.51 15.50 -36.35
CA ARG A 199 12.60 15.48 -37.35
C ARG A 199 12.62 14.19 -38.17
N GLN A 200 12.33 13.03 -37.58
CA GLN A 200 12.22 11.76 -38.32
C GLN A 200 10.99 11.74 -39.26
N ARG A 201 9.86 12.33 -38.84
CA ARG A 201 8.68 12.54 -39.71
C ARG A 201 8.99 13.51 -40.86
N LEU A 202 9.74 14.58 -40.61
CA LEU A 202 10.16 15.53 -41.65
C LEU A 202 11.20 14.92 -42.61
N GLY A 203 12.16 14.12 -42.13
CA GLY A 203 13.16 13.46 -42.96
C GLY A 203 12.60 12.37 -43.88
N THR A 204 11.62 11.60 -43.40
CA THR A 204 10.90 10.61 -44.22
C THR A 204 9.95 11.27 -45.24
N ALA A 205 9.33 12.40 -44.91
CA ALA A 205 8.55 13.20 -45.85
C ALA A 205 9.42 13.89 -46.92
N ALA A 206 10.61 14.38 -46.55
CA ALA A 206 11.56 14.99 -47.48
C ALA A 206 12.14 13.98 -48.48
N ARG A 207 12.42 12.75 -48.05
CA ARG A 207 12.80 11.65 -48.96
C ARG A 207 11.70 11.33 -49.99
N ARG A 208 10.44 11.19 -49.55
CA ARG A 208 9.31 10.96 -50.47
C ARG A 208 9.10 12.08 -51.48
N LYS A 209 9.37 13.34 -51.12
CA LYS A 209 9.28 14.47 -52.06
C LYS A 209 10.34 14.39 -53.17
N ASN A 210 11.57 14.01 -52.83
CA ASN A 210 12.64 13.82 -53.82
C ASN A 210 12.37 12.62 -54.73
N ASP A 211 11.82 11.53 -54.19
CA ASP A 211 11.44 10.36 -54.98
C ASP A 211 10.31 10.67 -55.98
N PHE A 212 9.37 11.55 -55.60
CA PHE A 212 8.31 12.01 -56.51
C PHE A 212 8.81 12.96 -57.60
N GLN A 213 9.77 13.84 -57.30
CA GLN A 213 10.33 14.76 -58.30
C GLN A 213 11.26 14.08 -59.31
N ASN A 214 11.95 13.01 -58.91
CA ASN A 214 12.81 12.24 -59.81
C ASN A 214 12.05 11.27 -60.72
N ASN A 215 10.82 10.88 -60.36
CA ASN A 215 9.95 10.02 -61.19
C ASN A 215 9.02 10.81 -62.13
N ALA A 216 9.08 12.14 -62.14
CA ALA A 216 8.24 13.01 -62.96
C ALA A 216 9.01 13.70 -64.11
N ARG A 217 10.15 13.14 -64.55
CA ARG A 217 10.88 13.53 -65.75
C ARG A 217 11.07 12.36 -66.69
#